data_AF-A0A1V2MBD5-F1
#
_entry.id   AF-A0A1V2MBD5-F1
#
_cell.length_a   1.000
_cell.length_b   1.000
_cell.length_c   1.000
_cell.angle_alpha   90.00
_cell.angle_beta   90.00
_cell.angle_gamma   90.00
#
_symmetry.space_group_name_H-M   'P 1'
#
loop_
_entity.id
_entity.type
_entity.pdbx_description
1 polymer ?
#
loop_
_entity_poly.entity_id
_entity_poly.type
_entity_poly.pdbx_seq_one_letter_code
_entity_poly.pdbx_strand_id
1 'polypeptide(L)' 'MKILHTSDWHIGKVVNHFSMIEDQEYILNQFIELVDKEKPDVIIIAGDLYDRGVPPTTAVNVLNNILTKLIIGWA' A
#
# COMPACT_ATOMS: atom_id res chain seq x y z
N MET A 1 7.85 -21.86 -3.33
CA MET A 1 6.89 -20.79 -3.59
C MET A 1 6.73 -19.97 -2.32
N LYS A 2 7.06 -18.68 -2.36
CA LYS A 2 6.94 -17.75 -1.24
C LYS A 2 5.78 -16.79 -1.52
N ILE A 3 4.85 -16.69 -0.58
CA ILE A 3 3.69 -15.80 -0.66
C ILE A 3 3.83 -14.72 0.41
N LEU A 4 3.59 -13.47 0.03
CA LEU A 4 3.42 -12.37 0.95
C LEU A 4 1.93 -12.00 0.99
N HIS A 5 1.32 -12.11 2.16
CA HIS A 5 -0.10 -11.84 2.36
C HIS A 5 -0.29 -10.70 3.35
N THR A 6 -1.12 -9.72 2.98
CA THR A 6 -1.46 -8.53 3.77
C THR A 6 -2.92 -8.14 3.51
N SER A 7 -3.49 -7.27 4.32
CA SER A 7 -4.88 -6.79 4.23
C SER A 7 -5.02 -5.46 4.97
N ASP A 8 -6.21 -4.84 4.92
CA ASP A 8 -6.62 -3.75 5.83
C ASP A 8 -5.73 -2.50 5.78
N TRP A 9 -5.27 -2.11 4.58
CA TRP A 9 -4.42 -0.93 4.41
C TRP A 9 -5.17 0.38 4.74
N HIS A 10 -6.48 0.41 4.46
CA HIS A 10 -7.37 1.55 4.67
C HIS A 10 -6.73 2.87 4.23
N ILE A 11 -6.18 2.94 3.01
CA ILE A 11 -5.48 4.13 2.55
C ILE A 11 -6.43 5.34 2.54
N GLY A 12 -5.97 6.46 3.09
CA GLY A 12 -6.78 7.68 3.28
C GLY A 12 -7.48 7.78 4.63
N LYS A 13 -7.13 6.91 5.58
CA LYS A 13 -7.69 6.93 6.94
C LYS A 13 -7.37 8.25 7.65
N VAL A 14 -8.38 8.74 8.38
CA VAL A 14 -8.25 9.89 9.28
C VAL A 14 -8.54 9.41 10.70
N VAL A 15 -7.59 9.61 11.61
CA VAL A 15 -7.72 9.22 13.02
C VAL A 15 -7.69 10.49 13.87
N ASN A 16 -8.75 10.76 14.62
CA ASN A 16 -8.86 11.97 15.45
C ASN A 16 -8.55 13.28 14.71
N HIS A 17 -9.04 13.41 13.48
CA HIS A 17 -8.79 14.54 12.56
C HIS A 17 -7.36 14.64 12.00
N PHE A 18 -6.49 13.66 12.29
CA PHE A 18 -5.18 13.55 11.68
C PHE A 18 -5.21 12.63 10.46
N SER A 19 -4.71 13.12 9.34
CA SER A 19 -4.51 12.32 8.13
C SER A 19 -3.39 11.31 8.36
N MET A 20 -3.61 10.05 7.99
CA MET A 20 -2.59 9.00 8.06
C MET A 20 -1.82 8.82 6.76
N ILE A 21 -2.02 9.69 5.75
CA ILE A 21 -1.41 9.53 4.43
C ILE A 21 0.11 9.42 4.50
N GLU A 22 0.78 10.30 5.25
CA GLU A 22 2.24 10.28 5.36
C GLU A 22 2.75 9.01 6.06
N ASP A 23 2.09 8.57 7.13
CA ASP A 23 2.40 7.32 7.83
C ASP A 23 2.16 6.10 6.93
N GLN A 24 1.09 6.14 6.13
CA GLN A 24 0.74 5.09 5.18
C GLN A 24 1.76 5.02 4.05
N GLU A 25 2.21 6.14 3.51
CA GLU A 25 3.31 6.17 2.53
C GLU A 25 4.61 5.62 3.13
N TYR A 26 4.94 6.00 4.36
CA TYR A 26 6.12 5.52 5.06
C TYR A 26 6.13 3.99 5.20
N ILE A 27 5.07 3.40 5.75
CA ILE A 27 5.00 1.95 5.96
C ILE A 27 4.90 1.18 4.64
N LEU A 28 4.19 1.72 3.64
CA LEU A 28 4.08 1.07 2.33
C LEU A 28 5.40 1.12 1.55
N ASN A 29 6.25 2.13 1.75
CA ASN A 29 7.60 2.12 1.20
C ASN A 29 8.47 1.04 1.86
N GLN A 30 8.35 0.81 3.18
CA GLN A 30 9.02 -0.33 3.82
C GLN A 30 8.49 -1.68 3.33
N PHE A 31 7.20 -1.76 3.00
CA PHE A 31 6.63 -2.94 2.35
C PHE A 31 7.29 -3.22 1.00
N ILE A 32 7.59 -2.19 0.19
CA ILE A 32 8.35 -2.36 -1.05
C ILE A 32 9.76 -2.92 -0.77
N GLU A 33 10.47 -2.38 0.22
CA GLU A 33 11.79 -2.88 0.61
C GLU A 33 11.73 -4.35 1.06
N LEU A 34 10.69 -4.73 1.80
CA LEU A 34 10.45 -6.12 2.20
C LEU A 34 10.22 -7.02 0.99
N VAL A 35 9.42 -6.58 0.02
CA VAL A 35 9.17 -7.32 -1.22
C VAL A 35 10.47 -7.53 -2.00
N ASP A 36 11.29 -6.49 -2.15
CA ASP A 36 12.57 -6.58 -2.86
C ASP A 36 13.56 -7.53 -2.19
N LYS A 37 13.62 -7.49 -0.86
CA LYS A 37 14.46 -8.39 -0.05
C LYS A 37 13.98 -9.84 -0.11
N GLU A 38 12.69 -10.06 0.12
CA GLU A 38 12.15 -11.42 0.29
C GLU A 38 11.86 -12.10 -1.05
N LYS A 39 11.66 -11.34 -2.12
CA LYS A 39 11.35 -11.83 -3.47
C LYS A 39 10.20 -12.86 -3.47
N PRO A 40 9.00 -12.49 -2.98
CA PRO A 40 7.86 -13.39 -3.02
C PRO A 40 7.44 -13.66 -4.48
N ASP A 41 6.96 -14.86 -4.74
CA ASP A 41 6.38 -15.24 -6.04
C ASP A 41 4.98 -14.64 -6.22
N VAL A 42 4.26 -14.41 -5.12
CA VAL A 42 2.89 -13.89 -5.11
C VAL A 42 2.71 -12.91 -3.95
N ILE A 43 2.08 -11.78 -4.23
CA ILE A 43 1.57 -10.84 -3.22
C ILE A 43 0.04 -10.89 -3.23
N ILE A 44 -0.56 -11.07 -2.06
CA ILE A 44 -2.01 -11.04 -1.86
C ILE A 44 -2.34 -9.87 -0.94
N ILE A 45 -3.21 -8.97 -1.41
CA ILE A 45 -3.80 -7.89 -0.62
C ILE A 45 -5.29 -8.22 -0.41
N ALA A 46 -5.63 -8.78 0.75
CA ALA A 46 -6.93 -9.38 1.03
C ALA A 46 -7.96 -8.35 1.56
N GLY A 47 -8.26 -7.35 0.74
CA GLY A 47 -9.36 -6.41 1.01
C GLY A 47 -8.95 -5.15 1.77
N ASP A 48 -9.94 -4.27 1.96
CA ASP A 48 -9.86 -2.99 2.67
C ASP A 48 -8.66 -2.12 2.26
N LEU A 49 -8.51 -1.96 0.95
CA LEU A 49 -7.45 -1.17 0.35
C LEU A 49 -7.60 0.33 0.65
N TYR A 50 -8.82 0.83 0.58
CA TYR A 50 -9.18 2.21 0.88
C TYR A 50 -10.03 2.27 2.14
N ASP A 51 -9.92 3.39 2.88
CA ASP A 51 -10.74 3.62 4.08
C ASP A 51 -12.24 3.75 3.77
N ARG A 52 -12.59 4.20 2.56
CA ARG A 52 -13.97 4.52 2.16
C ARG A 52 -14.24 4.08 0.72
N GLY A 53 -15.51 3.82 0.41
CA GLY A 53 -15.93 3.40 -0.93
C GLY A 53 -15.69 4.45 -2.04
N VAL A 54 -15.66 5.74 -1.68
CA VAL A 54 -15.19 6.82 -2.56
C VAL A 54 -13.93 7.42 -1.92
N PRO A 55 -12.73 6.95 -2.29
CA PRO A 55 -11.48 7.44 -1.69
C PRO A 55 -11.13 8.84 -2.20
N PRO A 56 -10.43 9.66 -1.39
CA PRO A 56 -9.86 10.91 -1.86
C PRO A 56 -8.75 10.66 -2.88
N THR A 57 -8.50 11.65 -3.75
CA THR A 57 -7.44 11.57 -4.78
C THR A 57 -6.05 11.29 -4.18
N THR A 58 -5.77 11.80 -2.98
CA THR A 58 -4.51 11.54 -2.26
C THR A 58 -4.32 10.05 -1.98
N ALA A 59 -5.36 9.35 -1.49
CA ALA A 59 -5.30 7.91 -1.24
C ALA A 59 -5.09 7.10 -2.52
N VAL A 60 -5.76 7.51 -3.61
CA VAL A 60 -5.58 6.88 -4.93
C VAL A 60 -4.14 7.05 -5.43
N ASN A 61 -3.53 8.22 -5.23
CA ASN A 61 -2.15 8.49 -5.62
C ASN A 61 -1.16 7.62 -4.84
N VAL A 62 -1.34 7.47 -3.52
CA VAL A 62 -0.52 6.56 -2.69
C VAL A 62 -0.54 5.15 -3.26
N LEU A 63 -1.74 4.60 -3.50
CA LEU A 63 -1.85 3.25 -4.05
C LEU A 63 -1.19 3.14 -5.44
N ASN A 64 -1.46 4.08 -6.33
CA ASN A 64 -0.89 4.08 -7.68
C ASN A 64 0.64 4.09 -7.64
N ASN A 65 1.24 4.88 -6.74
CA ASN A 65 2.68 4.92 -6.57
C ASN A 65 3.24 3.57 -6.11
N ILE A 66 2.58 2.93 -5.14
CA ILE A 66 3.00 1.62 -4.61
C ILE A 66 2.85 0.51 -5.66
N LEU A 67 1.71 0.43 -6.34
CA LEU A 67 1.50 -0.58 -7.38
C LEU A 67 2.43 -0.37 -8.58
N THR A 68 2.71 0.88 -8.95
CA THR A 68 3.69 1.18 -10.01
C THR A 68 5.07 0.63 -9.65
N LYS A 69 5.55 0.88 -8.43
CA LYS A 69 6.83 0.34 -7.94
C LYS A 69 6.86 -1.19 -7.93
N LEU A 70 5.76 -1.84 -7.52
CA LEU A 70 5.66 -3.31 -7.47
C LEU A 70 5.62 -3.97 -8.85
N ILE A 71 4.89 -3.39 -9.79
CA ILE A 71 4.56 -4.04 -11.07
C ILE A 71 5.54 -3.67 -12.18
N ILE A 72 5.90 -2.38 -12.26
CA ILE A 72 6.72 -1.84 -13.35
C ILE A 72 8.20 -1.80 -12.95
N GLY A 73 8.49 -1.71 -11.65
CA GLY A 73 9.83 -1.53 -11.13
C GLY A 73 10.28 -0.06 -11.16
N TRP A 74 11.53 0.17 -10.77
CA TRP A 74 12.14 1.51 -10.75
C TRP A 74 12.55 1.90 -12.18
N ALA A 75 11.87 2.90 -12.76
CA ALA A 75 12.38 3.62 -13.93
C ALA A 75 13.34 4.73 -13.49
#